data_AF-A1UTN6-F1
#
_entry.id   AF-A1UTN6-F1
#
_cell.length_a   1.000
_cell.length_b   1.000
_cell.length_c   1.000
_cell.angle_alpha   90.00
_cell.angle_beta   90.00
_cell.angle_gamma   90.00
#
_symmetry.space_group_name_H-M   'P 1'
#
loop_
_entity.id
_entity.type
_entity.pdbx_description
1 polymer ?
#
loop_
_entity_poly.entity_id
_entity_poly.type
_entity_poly.pdbx_seq_one_letter_code
_entity_poly.pdbx_strand_id
1 'polypeptide(L)'
;MEREQLKLWLKEQLAKKGHGSKKMLAEYLGVLPSSITSMLENSEKNRIIKADELIKIINFFGEIPPFLIQESGQFVSLFYQAKPEVQQAVLTILQNSEHSDKK
;
A
#
# COMPACT_ATOMS: atom_id res chain seq x y z
N MET A 1 -0.15 -4.26 15.15
CA MET A 1 -1.33 -4.75 14.42
C MET A 1 -1.17 -4.58 12.91
N GLU A 2 -0.82 -3.39 12.43
CA GLU A 2 -0.70 -3.05 11.00
C GLU A 2 0.26 -3.95 10.20
N ARG A 3 1.40 -4.36 10.78
CA ARG A 3 2.38 -5.22 10.10
C ARG A 3 1.82 -6.60 9.74
N GLU A 4 1.10 -7.23 10.67
CA GLU A 4 0.54 -8.57 10.45
C GLU A 4 -0.62 -8.52 9.45
N GLN A 5 -1.42 -7.46 9.47
CA GLN A 5 -2.44 -7.20 8.46
C GLN A 5 -1.84 -6.98 7.06
N LEU A 6 -0.72 -6.23 6.96
CA LEU A 6 -0.01 -6.05 5.70
C LEU A 6 0.53 -7.38 5.15
N LYS A 7 1.10 -8.23 6.00
CA LYS A 7 1.57 -9.56 5.60
C LYS A 7 0.42 -10.44 5.11
N LEU A 8 -0.69 -10.46 5.84
CA LEU A 8 -1.86 -11.26 5.49
C LEU A 8 -2.41 -10.81 4.13
N TRP A 9 -2.62 -9.51 3.96
CA TRP A 9 -3.05 -8.92 2.70
C TRP A 9 -2.08 -9.24 1.55
N LEU A 10 -0.77 -9.15 1.77
CA LEU A 10 0.22 -9.47 0.75
C LEU A 10 0.19 -10.95 0.35
N LYS A 11 -0.04 -11.87 1.30
CA LYS A 11 -0.25 -13.31 1.01
C LYS A 11 -1.48 -13.53 0.15
N GLU A 12 -2.59 -12.88 0.48
CA GLU A 12 -3.84 -12.96 -0.29
C GLU A 12 -3.68 -12.43 -1.71
N GLN A 13 -3.04 -11.27 -1.89
CA GLN A 13 -2.79 -10.69 -3.21
C GLN A 13 -1.89 -11.56 -4.08
N LEU A 14 -0.83 -12.13 -3.49
CA LEU A 14 0.05 -13.08 -4.19
C LEU A 14 -0.69 -14.36 -4.58
N ALA A 15 -1.60 -14.85 -3.74
CA ALA A 15 -2.44 -16.00 -4.03
C ALA A 15 -3.44 -15.72 -5.16
N LYS A 16 -4.11 -14.56 -5.15
CA LYS A 16 -5.03 -14.11 -6.21
C LYS A 16 -4.35 -14.01 -7.58
N LYS A 17 -3.11 -13.48 -7.62
CA LYS A 17 -2.35 -13.28 -8.87
C LYS A 17 -1.79 -14.59 -9.45
N GLY A 18 -1.72 -15.66 -8.65
CA GLY A 18 -1.34 -17.00 -9.11
C GLY A 18 0.16 -17.33 -9.03
N HIS A 19 0.53 -18.48 -9.63
CA HIS A 19 1.89 -19.01 -9.56
C HIS A 19 2.91 -18.06 -10.22
N GLY A 20 4.08 -17.89 -9.61
CA GLY A 20 5.13 -16.96 -10.10
C GLY A 20 4.97 -15.50 -9.68
N SER A 21 3.85 -15.12 -9.06
CA SER A 21 3.60 -13.75 -8.58
C SER A 21 4.69 -13.21 -7.63
N LYS A 22 5.25 -14.08 -6.78
CA LYS A 22 6.37 -13.73 -5.89
C LYS A 22 7.62 -13.31 -6.66
N LYS A 23 7.95 -14.01 -7.75
CA LYS A 23 9.12 -13.70 -8.57
C LYS A 23 8.92 -12.38 -9.29
N MET A 24 7.74 -12.16 -9.86
CA MET A 24 7.38 -10.90 -10.52
C MET A 24 7.40 -9.72 -9.55
N LEU A 25 6.90 -9.90 -8.33
CA LEU A 25 6.95 -8.85 -7.30
C LEU A 25 8.40 -8.56 -6.90
N ALA A 26 9.24 -9.58 -6.73
CA ALA A 26 10.65 -9.41 -6.41
C ALA A 26 11.38 -8.61 -7.49
N GLU A 27 11.17 -8.96 -8.76
CA GLU A 27 11.70 -8.23 -9.92
C GLU A 27 11.23 -6.78 -9.96
N TYR A 28 9.93 -6.54 -9.75
CA TYR A 28 9.35 -5.19 -9.73
C TYR A 28 9.92 -4.31 -8.59
N LEU A 29 10.20 -4.92 -7.44
CA LEU A 29 10.80 -4.24 -6.29
C LEU A 29 12.33 -4.09 -6.40
N GLY A 30 12.97 -4.79 -7.33
CA GLY A 30 14.44 -4.85 -7.44
C GLY A 30 15.10 -5.59 -6.28
N VAL A 31 14.42 -6.60 -5.72
CA VAL A 31 14.91 -7.40 -4.58
C VAL A 31 14.98 -8.89 -4.94
N LEU A 32 15.65 -9.68 -4.10
CA LEU A 32 15.71 -11.13 -4.28
C LEU A 32 14.36 -11.78 -3.95
N PRO A 33 13.97 -12.89 -4.62
CA PRO A 33 12.76 -13.64 -4.25
C PRO A 33 12.73 -14.10 -2.78
N SER A 34 13.90 -14.40 -2.21
CA SER A 34 14.04 -14.73 -0.78
C SER A 34 13.67 -13.56 0.13
N SER A 35 13.86 -12.31 -0.31
CA SER A 35 13.43 -11.12 0.43
C SER A 35 11.91 -11.05 0.53
N ILE A 36 11.18 -11.45 -0.51
CA ILE A 36 9.71 -11.54 -0.47
C ILE A 36 9.28 -12.62 0.53
N THR A 37 9.92 -13.78 0.53
CA THR A 37 9.65 -14.83 1.53
C THR A 37 9.89 -14.33 2.95
N SER A 38 11.02 -13.64 3.20
CA SER A 38 11.33 -13.05 4.51
C SER A 38 10.35 -11.95 4.93
N MET A 39 9.76 -11.20 4.00
CA MET A 39 8.68 -10.24 4.31
C MET A 39 7.42 -10.97 4.82
N LEU A 40 7.11 -12.15 4.27
CA LEU A 40 5.86 -12.89 4.49
C LEU A 40 5.90 -13.86 5.68
N GLU A 41 7.08 -14.28 6.13
CA GLU A 41 7.23 -15.20 7.26
C GLU A 41 6.84 -14.55 8.60
N ASN A 42 6.71 -15.34 9.65
CA ASN A 42 6.48 -14.83 11.01
C ASN A 42 7.70 -15.18 11.87
N SER A 43 8.78 -14.43 11.65
CA SER A 43 10.00 -14.52 12.47
C SER A 43 10.31 -13.17 13.10
N GLU A 44 10.88 -13.21 14.31
CA GLU A 44 11.37 -12.03 15.04
C GLU A 44 12.43 -11.24 14.25
N LYS A 45 13.11 -11.89 13.29
CA LYS A 45 14.10 -11.28 12.39
C LYS A 45 13.54 -10.84 11.04
N ASN A 46 12.22 -10.70 10.91
CA ASN A 46 11.64 -10.33 9.63
C ASN A 46 12.10 -8.94 9.18
N ARG A 47 12.41 -8.86 7.89
CA ARG A 47 12.60 -7.60 7.19
C ARG A 47 11.33 -6.74 7.28
N ILE A 48 11.50 -5.45 7.56
CA ILE A 48 10.42 -4.47 7.54
C ILE A 48 10.19 -4.02 6.08
N ILE A 49 8.93 -3.91 5.66
CA ILE A 49 8.56 -3.31 4.38
C ILE A 49 8.67 -1.80 4.56
N LYS A 50 9.57 -1.17 3.81
CA LYS A 50 9.75 0.29 3.86
C LYS A 50 8.58 1.00 3.15
N ALA A 51 8.38 2.28 3.44
CA ALA A 51 7.29 3.06 2.85
C ALA A 51 7.35 3.14 1.32
N ASP A 52 8.55 3.29 0.74
CA ASP A 52 8.77 3.30 -0.70
C ASP A 52 8.44 1.94 -1.34
N GLU A 53 8.77 0.84 -0.66
CA GLU A 53 8.40 -0.50 -1.08
C GLU A 53 6.90 -0.73 -1.01
N LEU A 54 6.23 -0.21 0.02
CA LEU A 54 4.78 -0.28 0.17
C LEU A 54 4.07 0.42 -1.01
N ILE A 55 4.53 1.60 -1.41
CA ILE A 55 3.98 2.32 -2.58
C ILE A 55 4.15 1.47 -3.84
N LYS A 56 5.33 0.88 -4.05
CA LYS A 56 5.57 -0.01 -5.20
C LYS A 56 4.70 -1.27 -5.17
N ILE A 57 4.51 -1.86 -3.99
CA ILE A 57 3.61 -3.00 -3.79
C ILE A 57 2.17 -2.62 -4.16
N ILE A 58 1.67 -1.47 -3.69
CA ILE A 58 0.33 -0.96 -4.03
C ILE A 58 0.21 -0.78 -5.55
N ASN A 59 1.21 -0.17 -6.19
CA ASN A 59 1.21 0.02 -7.65
C ASN A 59 1.24 -1.32 -8.42
N PHE A 60 1.98 -2.31 -7.93
CA PHE A 60 2.09 -3.63 -8.58
C PHE A 60 0.77 -4.42 -8.54
N PHE A 61 -0.02 -4.27 -7.47
CA PHE A 61 -1.32 -4.93 -7.32
C PHE A 61 -2.48 -4.07 -7.82
N GLY A 62 -2.31 -2.74 -7.90
CA GLY A 62 -3.39 -1.81 -8.22
C GLY A 62 -4.42 -1.66 -7.11
N GLU A 63 -4.11 -2.14 -5.89
CA GLU A 63 -5.02 -2.16 -4.75
C GLU A 63 -4.33 -1.57 -3.52
N ILE A 64 -5.05 -0.72 -2.78
CA ILE A 64 -4.61 -0.19 -1.50
C ILE A 64 -5.04 -1.17 -0.39
N PRO A 65 -4.13 -1.59 0.52
CA PRO A 65 -4.49 -2.42 1.64
C PRO A 65 -5.65 -1.82 2.46
N PRO A 66 -6.77 -2.55 2.69
CA PRO A 66 -7.98 -1.99 3.29
C PRO A 66 -7.77 -1.36 4.67
N PHE A 67 -6.84 -1.89 5.45
CA PHE A 67 -6.52 -1.37 6.79
C PHE A 67 -5.85 0.01 6.74
N LEU A 68 -5.24 0.43 5.62
CA LEU A 68 -4.68 1.79 5.48
C LEU A 68 -5.76 2.84 5.27
N ILE A 69 -6.95 2.42 4.85
CA ILE A 69 -8.07 3.31 4.53
C ILE A 69 -9.30 2.95 5.35
N GLN A 70 -9.17 2.18 6.43
CA GLN A 70 -10.32 1.59 7.10
C GLN A 70 -11.29 2.65 7.65
N GLU A 71 -10.77 3.78 8.11
CA GLU A 71 -11.55 4.92 8.61
C GLU A 71 -11.91 5.92 7.50
N SER A 72 -11.19 5.91 6.38
CA SER A 72 -11.31 6.88 5.28
C SER A 72 -11.83 6.25 3.98
N GLY A 73 -12.22 4.98 3.97
CA GLY A 73 -12.45 4.20 2.76
C GLY A 73 -13.58 4.76 1.91
N GLN A 74 -14.63 5.27 2.55
CA GLN A 74 -15.72 5.97 1.87
C GLN A 74 -15.23 7.26 1.21
N PHE A 75 -14.41 8.05 1.92
CA PHE A 75 -13.83 9.28 1.39
C PHE A 75 -12.88 9.00 0.20
N VAL A 76 -12.00 8.01 0.33
CA VAL A 76 -11.06 7.62 -0.73
C VAL A 76 -11.80 7.13 -1.97
N SER A 77 -12.84 6.31 -1.80
CA SER A 77 -13.71 5.87 -2.90
C SER A 77 -14.38 7.05 -3.61
N LEU A 78 -15.00 7.95 -2.85
CA LEU A 78 -15.64 9.16 -3.40
C LEU A 78 -14.62 10.07 -4.11
N PHE A 79 -13.41 10.20 -3.58
CA PHE A 79 -12.33 10.97 -4.18
C PHE A 79 -11.95 10.42 -5.56
N TYR A 80 -11.71 9.11 -5.68
CA TYR A 80 -11.34 8.51 -6.97
C TYR A 80 -12.49 8.48 -7.99
N GLN A 81 -13.75 8.49 -7.55
CA GLN A 81 -14.92 8.57 -8.42
C GLN A 81 -15.29 10.00 -8.84
N ALA A 82 -14.76 11.01 -8.14
CA ALA A 82 -15.05 12.40 -8.43
C ALA A 82 -14.37 12.86 -9.73
N LYS A 83 -14.90 13.94 -10.32
CA LYS A 83 -14.29 14.57 -11.49
C LYS A 83 -12.90 15.14 -11.14
N PRO A 84 -11.96 15.23 -12.10
CA PRO A 84 -10.61 15.73 -11.84
C PRO A 84 -10.56 17.10 -11.16
N GLU A 85 -11.50 18.00 -11.48
CA GLU A 85 -11.58 19.33 -10.88
C GLU A 85 -11.88 19.27 -9.37
N VAL A 86 -12.75 18.33 -8.98
CA VAL A 86 -13.13 18.11 -7.58
C VAL A 86 -11.97 17.45 -6.82
N GLN A 87 -11.29 16.48 -7.44
CA GLN A 87 -10.07 15.90 -6.86
C GLN A 87 -9.03 16.97 -6.58
N GLN A 88 -8.78 17.86 -7.55
CA GLN A 88 -7.80 18.94 -7.40
C GLN A 88 -8.20 19.92 -6.30
N ALA A 89 -9.49 20.26 -6.19
CA ALA A 89 -9.99 21.12 -5.12
C ALA A 89 -9.77 20.50 -3.74
N VAL A 90 -10.09 19.21 -3.58
CA VAL A 90 -9.87 18.46 -2.33
C VAL A 90 -8.38 18.42 -1.97
N LEU A 91 -7.51 18.09 -2.91
CA LEU A 91 -6.05 18.09 -2.68
C LEU A 91 -5.54 19.47 -2.24
N THR A 92 -6.04 20.53 -2.86
CA THR A 92 -5.68 21.92 -2.51
C THR A 92 -6.09 22.26 -1.08
N ILE A 93 -7.30 21.85 -0.65
CA ILE A 93 -7.76 22.06 0.72
C ILE A 93 -6.86 21.34 1.72
N LEU A 94 -6.53 20.07 1.45
CA LEU A 94 -5.67 19.26 2.32
C LEU A 94 -4.26 19.85 2.47
N GLN A 95 -3.66 20.30 1.38
CA GLN A 95 -2.34 20.95 1.38
C GLN A 95 -2.34 22.24 2.21
N ASN A 96 -3.41 23.02 2.12
CA ASN A 96 -3.55 24.25 2.88
C ASN A 96 -3.79 24.00 4.38
N SER A 97 -4.47 22.91 4.74
CA SER A 97 -4.67 22.54 6.15
C SER A 97 -3.37 22.15 6.85
N GLU A 98 -2.43 21.48 6.19
CA GLU A 98 -1.12 21.14 6.79
C GLU A 98 -0.26 22.37 7.13
N HIS A 99 -0.53 23.51 6.50
CA HIS A 99 0.18 24.76 6.76
C HIS A 99 -0.42 25.57 7.91
N SER A 100 -1.64 25.23 8.36
CA SER A 100 -2.34 25.97 9.42
C SER A 100 -1.98 25.52 10.84
N ASP A 101 -1.40 24.32 11.01
CA ASP A 101 -1.04 23.74 12.32
C ASP A 101 0.35 24.14 12.84
N LYS A 102 1.09 25.02 12.12
CA LYS A 102 2.41 25.53 12.55
C LYS A 102 2.33 26.90 13.24
N LYS A 103 1.40 27.11 14.17
CA LYS A 103 1.32 28.32 14.99
C LYS A 103 1.24 28.04 16.47
#